data_AF-A0A1J3J8X4-F1
#
_entry.id   AF-A0A1J3J8X4-F1
#
_cell.length_a   1.000
_cell.length_b   1.000
_cell.length_c   1.000
_cell.angle_alpha   90.00
_cell.angle_beta   90.00
_cell.angle_gamma   90.00
#
_symmetry.space_group_name_H-M   'P 1'
#
loop_
_entity.id
_entity.type
_entity.pdbx_description
1 polymer ?
#
loop_
_entity_poly.entity_id
_entity_poly.type
_entity_poly.pdbx_seq_one_letter_code
_entity_poly.pdbx_strand_id
1 'polypeptide(L)'
;SKVSSPSTLFRFLIFTFQFPKPKLKNSPANTEMETSRFILPLLLVAFSFLLSLSAQMTGDFKCDGATSTCRSLVGYSSKNATTLGHIQTLFFVEKLHSILEANNLPLSTAPDNRVNPNQVVRIPIPCSCSNGTGVSNMVPIYTVKPGDTLFVMASEIFGALVRFEKISELNDISDPSLLVVGQKLWIPLPCSCDKLDGQEVVHYAHVVKLGSYLGEIAAQFGMDIKTLARLNGISGDTELLADYPLDVPLRVVPSALSRGGKIGIALVGGLLGLIAVGVIIFKALSLHLRKRENSHNPRYQNLKALQLKKYSYAEVKKITKSFSCTIGKGGFGTVYGGNLWDGRKVAVKILKDFKSNGEDFINEVASMSQTSHVNIVSLLGFCYEGSKRAIVYEYLENGSLDQFLSKKNPLDLDVNMLYGIALGVARGLEYLHHGCKTRIVHFDIKPQNVLLDDNLCPKVSDFGLAKLCEKRESILSLLDTRGTIGYIAPEVFSRLYGRASHKSDVYSYGMLVLEMIGARNKETAEAAASNSSSTYFPDWIYKDLENGEHTWKFGDEITKEEEEIAKKMILVGLWCIQPSPSNRPQMNRVVEMMEGSLDALEVPPKPSMQMSTTALSESSCLSEVKSNNSEELI
;
A
#
# COMPACT_ATOMS: atom_id res chain seq x y z
N SER A 1 -14.64 -3.90 26.28
CA SER A 1 -13.31 -4.20 26.88
C SER A 1 -12.47 -4.93 25.85
N LYS A 2 -11.50 -4.23 25.24
CA LYS A 2 -10.58 -4.80 24.23
C LYS A 2 -9.50 -5.60 24.95
N VAL A 3 -9.47 -6.91 24.76
CA VAL A 3 -8.28 -7.75 24.95
C VAL A 3 -8.12 -8.57 23.68
N SER A 4 -7.13 -8.18 22.88
CA SER A 4 -6.77 -8.75 21.59
C SER A 4 -6.11 -10.11 21.76
N SER A 5 -6.67 -11.12 21.10
CA SER A 5 -6.15 -12.48 20.94
C SER A 5 -4.69 -12.52 20.41
N PRO A 6 -3.84 -13.46 20.86
CA PRO A 6 -2.49 -13.71 20.31
C PRO A 6 -2.46 -14.03 18.80
N SER A 7 -3.58 -14.50 18.23
CA SER A 7 -3.70 -14.72 16.78
C SER A 7 -3.73 -13.44 15.96
N THR A 8 -4.01 -12.29 16.59
CA THR A 8 -3.99 -10.97 15.93
C THR A 8 -2.54 -10.49 15.73
N LEU A 9 -1.63 -10.84 16.64
CA LEU A 9 -0.19 -10.53 16.51
C LEU A 9 0.48 -11.38 15.41
N PHE A 10 0.06 -12.64 15.26
CA PHE A 10 0.59 -13.55 14.24
C PHE A 10 0.16 -13.16 12.82
N ARG A 11 -1.07 -12.64 12.65
CA ARG A 11 -1.49 -12.03 11.38
C ARG A 11 -0.85 -10.66 11.11
N PHE A 12 -0.49 -9.90 12.14
CA PHE A 12 0.15 -8.60 11.97
C PHE A 12 1.62 -8.70 11.52
N LEU A 13 2.33 -9.76 11.92
CA LEU A 13 3.74 -9.98 11.57
C LEU A 13 3.94 -10.64 10.19
N ILE A 14 3.01 -11.50 9.74
CA ILE A 14 3.13 -12.14 8.41
C ILE A 14 2.57 -11.26 7.28
N PHE A 15 1.58 -10.38 7.55
CA PHE A 15 1.10 -9.43 6.53
C PHE A 15 2.00 -8.19 6.32
N THR A 16 3.00 -7.97 7.18
CA THR A 16 3.91 -6.81 7.06
C THR A 16 5.19 -7.09 6.28
N PHE A 17 5.44 -8.34 5.84
CA PHE A 17 6.57 -8.70 4.98
C PHE A 17 6.13 -9.50 3.76
N GLN A 18 5.19 -8.95 2.98
CA GLN A 18 5.02 -9.35 1.59
C GLN A 18 5.98 -8.50 0.76
N PHE A 19 7.19 -9.02 0.50
CA PHE A 19 8.08 -8.42 -0.47
C PHE A 19 7.39 -8.44 -1.85
N PRO A 20 7.22 -7.29 -2.53
CA PRO A 20 6.80 -7.31 -3.92
C PRO A 20 7.90 -8.00 -4.74
N LYS A 21 7.54 -9.02 -5.54
CA LYS A 21 8.44 -9.59 -6.54
C LYS A 21 8.96 -8.44 -7.43
N PRO A 22 10.27 -8.16 -7.50
CA PRO A 22 10.78 -7.22 -8.47
C PRO A 22 10.93 -7.93 -9.82
N LYS A 23 10.28 -7.37 -10.86
CA LYS A 23 10.70 -7.62 -12.25
C LYS A 23 12.08 -6.97 -12.41
N LEU A 24 13.10 -7.78 -12.66
CA LEU A 24 14.46 -7.33 -12.95
C LEU A 24 14.47 -6.35 -14.13
N LYS A 25 15.16 -5.21 -13.95
CA LYS A 25 16.03 -4.61 -14.98
C LYS A 25 17.06 -3.65 -14.34
N ASN A 26 18.30 -4.14 -14.32
CA ASN A 26 19.60 -3.48 -14.37
C ASN A 26 19.89 -2.26 -13.46
N SER A 27 20.54 -2.51 -12.31
CA SER A 27 21.57 -1.64 -11.69
C SER A 27 22.38 -2.44 -10.66
N PRO A 28 23.60 -2.00 -10.26
CA PRO A 28 24.72 -2.90 -9.99
C PRO A 28 24.60 -3.65 -8.66
N ALA A 29 24.82 -4.95 -8.75
CA ALA A 29 25.08 -5.84 -7.64
C ALA A 29 26.35 -5.39 -6.91
N ASN A 30 26.24 -4.91 -5.68
CA ASN A 30 27.30 -5.00 -4.65
C ASN A 30 26.88 -4.50 -3.25
N THR A 31 25.67 -3.94 -3.07
CA THR A 31 25.21 -3.49 -1.74
C THR A 31 24.17 -4.38 -1.05
N GLU A 32 23.56 -5.35 -1.75
CA GLU A 32 22.55 -6.26 -1.16
C GLU A 32 23.17 -7.47 -0.42
N MET A 33 24.45 -7.76 -0.63
CA MET A 33 25.08 -8.97 -0.09
C MET A 33 25.63 -8.80 1.35
N GLU A 34 25.82 -7.57 1.84
CA GLU A 34 26.37 -7.34 3.19
C GLU A 34 25.30 -7.24 4.28
N THR A 35 24.10 -6.72 3.99
CA THR A 35 23.03 -6.60 5.00
C THR A 35 22.35 -7.95 5.30
N SER A 36 22.25 -8.83 4.30
CA SER A 36 21.75 -10.20 4.45
C SER A 36 22.65 -11.08 5.33
N ARG A 37 23.98 -10.86 5.28
CA ARG A 37 24.97 -11.65 6.05
C ARG A 37 24.92 -11.46 7.56
N PHE A 38 24.35 -10.36 8.06
CA PHE A 38 24.25 -10.11 9.51
C PHE A 38 22.82 -10.24 10.06
N ILE A 39 21.80 -9.98 9.23
CA ILE A 39 20.39 -10.02 9.66
C ILE A 39 19.85 -11.46 9.67
N LEU A 40 20.24 -12.30 8.70
CA LEU A 40 19.76 -13.67 8.61
C LEU A 40 20.28 -14.56 9.76
N PRO A 41 21.56 -14.48 10.18
CA PRO A 41 22.03 -15.22 11.35
C PRO A 41 21.43 -14.69 12.66
N LEU A 42 21.23 -13.38 12.81
CA LEU A 42 20.60 -12.83 14.02
C LEU A 42 19.12 -13.19 14.12
N LEU A 43 18.39 -13.19 12.98
CA LEU A 43 17.01 -13.65 12.94
C LEU A 43 16.93 -15.16 13.12
N LEU A 44 17.85 -15.96 12.56
CA LEU A 44 17.88 -17.41 12.79
C LEU A 44 18.24 -17.74 14.24
N VAL A 45 19.15 -16.99 14.87
CA VAL A 45 19.48 -17.14 16.30
C VAL A 45 18.33 -16.67 17.17
N ALA A 46 17.64 -15.57 16.84
CA ALA A 46 16.46 -15.11 17.57
C ALA A 46 15.24 -16.02 17.36
N PHE A 47 15.08 -16.58 16.18
CA PHE A 47 13.99 -17.51 15.83
C PHE A 47 14.27 -18.90 16.40
N SER A 48 15.53 -19.36 16.44
CA SER A 48 15.92 -20.56 17.18
C SER A 48 15.77 -20.38 18.69
N PHE A 49 16.06 -19.19 19.22
CA PHE A 49 15.83 -18.87 20.63
C PHE A 49 14.32 -18.78 20.96
N LEU A 50 13.50 -18.18 20.09
CA LEU A 50 12.04 -18.11 20.26
C LEU A 50 11.32 -19.46 20.03
N LEU A 51 11.79 -20.28 19.09
CA LEU A 51 11.33 -21.67 18.94
C LEU A 51 11.76 -22.53 20.14
N SER A 52 12.96 -22.31 20.69
CA SER A 52 13.40 -22.99 21.92
C SER A 52 12.63 -22.55 23.18
N LEU A 53 11.95 -21.41 23.16
CA LEU A 53 11.00 -21.02 24.22
C LEU A 53 9.62 -21.67 24.06
N SER A 54 9.26 -22.15 22.87
CA SER A 54 7.94 -22.78 22.63
C SER A 54 7.84 -24.25 23.07
N ALA A 55 8.97 -24.85 23.45
CA ALA A 55 9.06 -26.18 24.04
C ALA A 55 9.59 -26.14 25.50
N GLN A 56 9.29 -25.06 26.23
CA GLN A 56 9.54 -25.00 27.67
C GLN A 56 8.27 -25.43 28.40
N MET A 57 8.20 -26.70 28.81
CA MET A 57 7.20 -27.17 29.75
C MET A 57 7.78 -27.15 31.17
N THR A 58 7.06 -26.51 32.09
CA THR A 58 7.40 -26.45 33.51
C THR A 58 7.23 -27.83 34.14
N GLY A 59 8.33 -28.45 34.55
CA GLY A 59 8.53 -29.30 35.75
C GLY A 59 7.66 -30.54 36.05
N ASP A 60 6.37 -30.57 35.70
CA ASP A 60 5.37 -31.45 36.35
C ASP A 60 4.80 -32.55 35.42
N PHE A 61 5.40 -32.76 34.24
CA PHE A 61 5.02 -33.77 33.25
C PHE A 61 6.05 -34.91 33.19
N LYS A 62 6.54 -35.38 34.34
CA LYS A 62 7.56 -36.43 34.39
C LYS A 62 6.96 -37.82 34.49
N CYS A 63 7.50 -38.73 33.69
CA CYS A 63 7.35 -40.17 33.85
C CYS A 63 8.44 -40.69 34.78
N ASP A 64 8.18 -40.82 36.07
CA ASP A 64 8.99 -41.71 36.91
C ASP A 64 8.44 -43.13 36.78
N GLY A 65 9.29 -44.10 36.47
CA GLY A 65 8.89 -45.50 36.28
C GLY A 65 8.48 -46.20 37.58
N ALA A 66 8.08 -45.47 38.62
CA ALA A 66 7.80 -45.98 39.96
C ALA A 66 6.31 -45.94 40.34
N THR A 67 5.48 -45.17 39.63
CA THR A 67 4.03 -45.11 39.85
C THR A 67 3.27 -45.42 38.56
N SER A 68 2.13 -46.12 38.67
CA SER A 68 1.35 -46.67 37.54
C SER A 68 0.60 -45.63 36.68
N THR A 69 1.03 -44.36 36.68
CA THR A 69 0.43 -43.29 35.89
C THR A 69 1.44 -42.22 35.48
N CYS A 70 1.70 -42.11 34.18
CA CYS A 70 2.45 -41.00 33.55
C CYS A 70 1.51 -39.89 33.05
N ARG A 71 1.98 -38.64 32.91
CA ARG A 71 1.20 -37.57 32.23
C ARG A 71 1.74 -37.32 30.81
N SER A 72 1.08 -37.90 29.82
CA SER A 72 1.31 -37.65 28.39
C SER A 72 0.45 -36.49 27.90
N LEU A 73 0.75 -35.94 26.72
CA LEU A 73 -0.07 -34.92 26.09
C LEU A 73 -0.68 -35.42 24.78
N VAL A 74 -1.91 -34.98 24.50
CA VAL A 74 -2.52 -35.14 23.18
C VAL A 74 -2.85 -33.77 22.59
N GLY A 75 -2.64 -33.63 21.27
CA GLY A 75 -2.98 -32.44 20.51
C GLY A 75 -4.39 -32.51 19.95
N TYR A 76 -5.39 -32.13 20.74
CA TYR A 76 -6.79 -32.19 20.30
C TYR A 76 -7.18 -30.96 19.49
N SER A 77 -7.93 -31.18 18.41
CA SER A 77 -8.61 -30.10 17.67
C SER A 77 -10.00 -30.53 17.26
N SER A 78 -10.99 -29.63 17.41
CA SER A 78 -12.37 -29.88 16.98
C SER A 78 -12.65 -29.17 15.65
N LYS A 79 -13.41 -29.82 14.75
CA LYS A 79 -13.90 -29.19 13.50
C LYS A 79 -14.86 -28.02 13.78
N ASN A 80 -15.53 -28.03 14.94
CA ASN A 80 -16.49 -27.01 15.34
C ASN A 80 -15.93 -26.12 16.46
N ALA A 81 -16.51 -24.93 16.63
CA ALA A 81 -16.15 -24.06 17.74
C ALA A 81 -16.60 -24.70 19.07
N THR A 82 -15.74 -24.64 20.09
CA THR A 82 -16.01 -25.23 21.41
C THR A 82 -15.48 -24.33 22.53
N THR A 83 -15.46 -24.80 23.77
CA THR A 83 -14.91 -24.07 24.93
C THR A 83 -13.93 -24.94 25.70
N LEU A 84 -13.03 -24.32 26.48
CA LEU A 84 -12.09 -25.06 27.33
C LEU A 84 -12.81 -25.97 28.34
N GLY A 85 -13.95 -25.56 28.88
CA GLY A 85 -14.77 -26.36 29.80
C GLY A 85 -15.44 -27.55 29.13
N HIS A 86 -15.83 -27.44 27.85
CA HIS A 86 -16.33 -28.57 27.09
C HIS A 86 -15.21 -29.59 26.83
N ILE A 87 -14.01 -29.12 26.46
CA ILE A 87 -12.82 -29.97 26.28
C ILE A 87 -12.44 -30.66 27.60
N GLN A 88 -12.44 -29.92 28.71
CA GLN A 88 -12.18 -30.44 30.04
C GLN A 88 -13.12 -31.61 30.38
N THR A 89 -14.42 -31.43 30.13
CA THR A 89 -15.44 -32.47 30.34
C THR A 89 -15.24 -33.66 29.40
N LEU A 90 -14.98 -33.43 28.11
CA LEU A 90 -14.81 -34.47 27.10
C LEU A 90 -13.63 -35.41 27.42
N PHE A 91 -12.52 -34.85 27.88
CA PHE A 91 -11.31 -35.59 28.22
C PHE A 91 -11.21 -35.98 29.71
N PHE A 92 -12.25 -35.70 30.51
CA PHE A 92 -12.29 -36.00 31.95
C PHE A 92 -11.08 -35.43 32.72
N VAL A 93 -10.66 -34.21 32.38
CA VAL A 93 -9.55 -33.55 33.08
C VAL A 93 -10.06 -32.92 34.37
N GLU A 94 -9.59 -33.42 35.53
CA GLU A 94 -10.07 -33.00 36.86
C GLU A 94 -9.99 -31.49 37.09
N LYS A 95 -8.87 -30.87 36.68
CA LYS A 95 -8.60 -29.44 36.90
C LYS A 95 -8.34 -28.75 35.58
N LEU A 96 -9.13 -27.71 35.27
CA LEU A 96 -8.92 -26.85 34.12
C LEU A 96 -7.49 -26.28 34.09
N HIS A 97 -6.93 -26.00 35.27
CA HIS A 97 -5.56 -25.55 35.48
C HIS A 97 -4.53 -26.37 34.68
N SER A 98 -4.67 -27.69 34.64
CA SER A 98 -3.74 -28.57 33.92
C SER A 98 -3.77 -28.33 32.40
N ILE A 99 -4.93 -28.00 31.83
CA ILE A 99 -5.07 -27.61 30.42
C ILE A 99 -4.46 -26.22 30.21
N LEU A 100 -4.68 -25.27 31.14
CA LEU A 100 -4.12 -23.92 31.03
C LEU A 100 -2.59 -23.94 31.05
N GLU A 101 -1.98 -24.70 31.97
CA GLU A 101 -0.53 -24.88 32.05
C GLU A 101 0.03 -25.54 30.79
N ALA A 102 -0.60 -26.63 30.31
CA ALA A 102 -0.16 -27.32 29.09
C ALA A 102 -0.16 -26.41 27.84
N ASN A 103 -0.98 -25.37 27.84
CA ASN A 103 -1.14 -24.42 26.72
C ASN A 103 -0.54 -23.02 27.00
N ASN A 104 0.18 -22.83 28.12
CA ASN A 104 0.73 -21.53 28.55
C ASN A 104 -0.34 -20.40 28.59
N LEU A 105 -1.55 -20.73 29.04
CA LEU A 105 -2.65 -19.78 29.20
C LEU A 105 -2.68 -19.20 30.62
N PRO A 106 -3.11 -17.94 30.82
CA PRO A 106 -3.25 -17.35 32.15
C PRO A 106 -4.15 -18.18 33.06
N LEU A 107 -3.77 -18.37 34.33
CA LEU A 107 -4.54 -19.15 35.29
C LEU A 107 -5.94 -18.57 35.60
N SER A 108 -6.16 -17.29 35.27
CA SER A 108 -7.44 -16.60 35.36
C SER A 108 -8.39 -16.87 34.18
N THR A 109 -8.00 -17.72 33.22
CA THR A 109 -8.82 -18.03 32.04
C THR A 109 -10.04 -18.85 32.43
N ALA A 110 -11.23 -18.38 32.04
CA ALA A 110 -12.50 -19.00 32.42
C ALA A 110 -12.84 -20.23 31.55
N PRO A 111 -13.64 -21.20 32.05
CA PRO A 111 -14.02 -22.41 31.31
C PRO A 111 -14.81 -22.14 30.02
N ASP A 112 -15.57 -21.05 29.97
CA ASP A 112 -16.36 -20.62 28.81
C ASP A 112 -15.49 -19.97 27.71
N ASN A 113 -14.18 -19.85 27.93
CA ASN A 113 -13.27 -19.32 26.92
C ASN A 113 -13.34 -20.12 25.63
N ARG A 114 -13.64 -19.42 24.54
CA ARG A 114 -13.89 -19.99 23.22
C ARG A 114 -12.60 -20.55 22.61
N VAL A 115 -12.69 -21.76 22.08
CA VAL A 115 -11.70 -22.42 21.23
C VAL A 115 -12.23 -22.44 19.80
N ASN A 116 -11.44 -21.90 18.87
CA ASN A 116 -11.87 -21.80 17.47
C ASN A 116 -11.83 -23.16 16.76
N PRO A 117 -12.62 -23.36 15.68
CA PRO A 117 -12.49 -24.52 14.80
C PRO A 117 -11.03 -24.78 14.39
N ASN A 118 -10.61 -26.05 14.43
CA ASN A 118 -9.27 -26.54 14.08
C ASN A 118 -8.11 -25.95 14.90
N GLN A 119 -8.40 -25.23 15.99
CA GLN A 119 -7.40 -24.80 16.95
C GLN A 119 -6.95 -25.99 17.80
N VAL A 120 -5.64 -26.26 17.82
CA VAL A 120 -5.07 -27.34 18.63
C VAL A 120 -4.95 -26.90 20.09
N VAL A 121 -5.41 -27.76 21.00
CA VAL A 121 -5.31 -27.62 22.45
C VAL A 121 -4.55 -28.83 22.98
N ARG A 122 -3.48 -28.58 23.75
CA ARG A 122 -2.73 -29.64 24.44
C ARG A 122 -3.50 -30.12 25.65
N ILE A 123 -3.78 -31.41 25.72
CA ILE A 123 -4.57 -31.99 26.80
C ILE A 123 -3.71 -33.01 27.55
N PRO A 124 -3.53 -32.83 28.88
CA PRO A 124 -2.86 -33.83 29.69
C PRO A 124 -3.75 -35.05 29.92
N ILE A 125 -3.18 -36.23 29.68
CA ILE A 125 -3.86 -37.52 29.88
C ILE A 125 -3.02 -38.46 30.75
N PRO A 126 -3.66 -39.26 31.62
CA PRO A 126 -2.96 -40.31 32.35
C PRO A 126 -2.61 -41.44 31.38
N CYS A 127 -1.37 -41.89 31.38
CA CYS A 127 -0.88 -42.94 30.49
C CYS A 127 -0.55 -44.23 31.26
N SER A 128 -1.01 -45.37 30.75
CA SER A 128 -0.63 -46.71 31.17
C SER A 128 0.28 -47.31 30.11
N CYS A 129 1.53 -47.62 30.47
CA CYS A 129 2.57 -48.04 29.52
C CYS A 129 2.99 -49.49 29.75
N SER A 130 3.26 -50.19 28.65
CA SER A 130 3.90 -51.50 28.61
C SER A 130 4.95 -51.49 27.51
N ASN A 131 6.21 -51.76 27.85
CA ASN A 131 7.35 -51.73 26.92
C ASN A 131 7.46 -50.43 26.10
N GLY A 132 7.39 -49.27 26.76
CA GLY A 132 7.64 -47.97 26.12
C GLY A 132 6.41 -47.31 25.51
N THR A 133 5.54 -48.08 24.84
CA THR A 133 4.26 -47.60 24.30
C THR A 133 3.11 -47.72 25.31
N GLY A 134 2.11 -46.85 25.21
CA GLY A 134 0.97 -46.85 26.14
C GLY A 134 -0.35 -46.39 25.53
N VAL A 135 -1.40 -46.58 26.32
CA VAL A 135 -2.74 -46.01 26.08
C VAL A 135 -3.24 -45.33 27.34
N SER A 136 -4.16 -44.39 27.18
CA SER A 136 -4.68 -43.64 28.33
C SER A 136 -5.30 -44.57 29.38
N ASN A 137 -5.08 -44.32 30.67
CA ASN A 137 -5.53 -45.25 31.72
C ASN A 137 -7.05 -45.14 31.96
N MET A 138 -7.86 -45.89 31.18
CA MET A 138 -9.32 -45.99 31.31
C MET A 138 -10.09 -44.66 31.28
N VAL A 139 -9.46 -43.59 30.78
CA VAL A 139 -9.99 -42.22 30.72
C VAL A 139 -9.56 -41.61 29.37
N PRO A 140 -10.44 -40.92 28.62
CA PRO A 140 -11.82 -40.59 28.98
C PRO A 140 -12.81 -41.74 28.74
N ILE A 141 -13.92 -41.72 29.49
CA ILE A 141 -15.06 -42.61 29.29
C ILE A 141 -16.17 -41.83 28.60
N TYR A 142 -16.37 -42.07 27.31
CA TYR A 142 -17.42 -41.43 26.55
C TYR A 142 -18.76 -42.15 26.72
N THR A 143 -19.84 -41.39 26.89
CA THR A 143 -21.21 -41.94 26.95
C THR A 143 -21.87 -41.77 25.59
N VAL A 144 -22.22 -42.89 24.94
CA VAL A 144 -22.81 -42.93 23.59
C VAL A 144 -24.10 -42.11 23.55
N LYS A 145 -24.19 -41.18 22.60
CA LYS A 145 -25.35 -40.32 22.36
C LYS A 145 -26.14 -40.78 21.13
N PRO A 146 -27.39 -40.34 20.96
CA PRO A 146 -28.16 -40.62 19.76
C PRO A 146 -27.42 -40.17 18.49
N GLY A 147 -27.25 -41.09 17.53
CA GLY A 147 -26.57 -40.82 16.26
C GLY A 147 -25.06 -41.05 16.26
N ASP A 148 -24.45 -41.40 17.41
CA ASP A 148 -23.03 -41.71 17.47
C ASP A 148 -22.72 -43.05 16.78
N THR A 149 -21.62 -43.07 16.02
CA THR A 149 -20.98 -44.28 15.51
C THR A 149 -19.53 -44.33 16.00
N LEU A 150 -18.90 -45.50 16.06
CA LEU A 150 -17.48 -45.59 16.43
C LEU A 150 -16.61 -44.70 15.51
N PHE A 151 -16.96 -44.61 14.23
CA PHE A 151 -16.28 -43.75 13.26
C PHE A 151 -16.40 -42.26 13.60
N VAL A 152 -17.61 -41.78 13.89
CA VAL A 152 -17.85 -40.37 14.27
C VAL A 152 -17.15 -40.03 15.58
N MET A 153 -17.19 -40.95 16.56
CA MET A 153 -16.47 -40.75 17.83
C MET A 153 -14.96 -40.61 17.61
N ALA A 154 -14.35 -41.52 16.86
CA ALA A 154 -12.92 -41.50 16.55
C ALA A 154 -12.50 -40.25 15.74
N SER A 155 -13.15 -40.02 14.59
CA SER A 155 -12.72 -39.02 13.62
C SER A 155 -13.18 -37.60 13.94
N GLU A 156 -14.36 -37.41 14.54
CA GLU A 156 -14.96 -36.10 14.73
C GLU A 156 -14.95 -35.64 16.19
N ILE A 157 -15.39 -36.51 17.11
CA ILE A 157 -15.50 -36.15 18.53
C ILE A 157 -14.13 -36.08 19.19
N PHE A 158 -13.27 -37.08 18.96
CA PHE A 158 -11.90 -37.13 19.49
C PHE A 158 -10.85 -36.68 18.46
N GLY A 159 -11.27 -36.08 17.35
CA GLY A 159 -10.39 -35.38 16.40
C GLY A 159 -9.29 -36.26 15.82
N ALA A 160 -9.61 -37.51 15.49
CA ALA A 160 -8.69 -38.50 14.93
C ALA A 160 -7.50 -38.88 15.84
N LEU A 161 -7.60 -38.63 17.15
CA LEU A 161 -6.61 -39.10 18.13
C LEU A 161 -6.61 -40.62 18.31
N VAL A 162 -7.67 -41.31 17.91
CA VAL A 162 -7.80 -42.77 18.05
C VAL A 162 -8.57 -43.31 16.86
N ARG A 163 -8.29 -44.56 16.47
CA ARG A 163 -9.06 -45.25 15.44
C ARG A 163 -10.27 -45.98 16.01
N PHE A 164 -11.34 -46.08 15.22
CA PHE A 164 -12.57 -46.73 15.65
C PHE A 164 -12.36 -48.24 15.93
N GLU A 165 -11.47 -48.91 15.20
CA GLU A 165 -11.12 -50.31 15.45
C GLU A 165 -10.48 -50.50 16.82
N LYS A 166 -9.67 -49.52 17.26
CA LYS A 166 -9.03 -49.58 18.58
C LYS A 166 -10.04 -49.36 19.70
N ILE A 167 -11.04 -48.49 19.49
CA ILE A 167 -12.18 -48.36 20.40
C ILE A 167 -12.95 -49.68 20.46
N SER A 168 -13.24 -50.30 19.30
CA SER A 168 -13.99 -51.55 19.21
C SER A 168 -13.29 -52.69 19.96
N GLU A 169 -11.99 -52.88 19.68
CA GLU A 169 -11.15 -53.93 20.26
C GLU A 169 -11.07 -53.80 21.79
N LEU A 170 -10.76 -52.62 22.31
CA LEU A 170 -10.52 -52.43 23.75
C LEU A 170 -11.79 -52.28 24.59
N ASN A 171 -12.96 -52.23 23.97
CA ASN A 171 -14.25 -52.23 24.64
C ASN A 171 -15.07 -53.51 24.36
N ASP A 172 -14.44 -54.55 23.81
CA ASP A 172 -15.06 -55.84 23.48
C ASP A 172 -16.33 -55.69 22.61
N ILE A 173 -16.30 -54.77 21.63
CA ILE A 173 -17.44 -54.51 20.73
C ILE A 173 -17.29 -55.40 19.50
N SER A 174 -18.07 -56.48 19.45
CA SER A 174 -18.07 -57.44 18.34
C SER A 174 -18.75 -56.93 17.06
N ASP A 175 -19.76 -56.07 17.20
CA ASP A 175 -20.48 -55.44 16.08
C ASP A 175 -20.62 -53.93 16.30
N PRO A 176 -19.84 -53.09 15.61
CA PRO A 176 -19.90 -51.63 15.69
C PRO A 176 -21.27 -51.01 15.38
N SER A 177 -22.17 -51.75 14.73
CA SER A 177 -23.50 -51.27 14.37
C SER A 177 -24.52 -51.35 15.53
N LEU A 178 -24.20 -52.05 16.62
CA LEU A 178 -25.09 -52.30 17.76
C LEU A 178 -24.82 -51.39 18.97
N LEU A 179 -24.28 -50.19 18.77
CA LEU A 179 -24.04 -49.23 19.86
C LEU A 179 -25.35 -48.80 20.53
N VAL A 180 -25.39 -48.85 21.87
CA VAL A 180 -26.57 -48.48 22.65
C VAL A 180 -26.39 -47.08 23.23
N VAL A 181 -27.39 -46.20 23.07
CA VAL A 181 -27.39 -44.87 23.70
C VAL A 181 -27.29 -45.01 25.22
N GLY A 182 -26.35 -44.29 25.83
CA GLY A 182 -26.02 -44.38 27.25
C GLY A 182 -24.93 -45.39 27.60
N GLN A 183 -24.50 -46.23 26.64
CA GLN A 183 -23.35 -47.12 26.82
C GLN A 183 -22.09 -46.30 27.10
N LYS A 184 -21.29 -46.74 28.08
CA LYS A 184 -20.02 -46.10 28.43
C LYS A 184 -18.89 -46.83 27.74
N LEU A 185 -18.13 -46.10 26.93
CA LEU A 185 -16.99 -46.61 26.18
C LEU A 185 -15.72 -45.90 26.63
N TRP A 186 -14.69 -46.65 26.95
CA TRP A 186 -13.36 -46.09 27.13
C TRP A 186 -12.78 -45.71 25.78
N ILE A 187 -12.20 -44.52 25.70
CA ILE A 187 -11.54 -43.99 24.51
C ILE A 187 -10.02 -44.13 24.71
N PRO A 188 -9.36 -45.12 24.09
CA PRO A 188 -7.96 -45.42 24.31
C PRO A 188 -7.08 -44.43 23.54
N LEU A 189 -6.71 -43.32 24.18
CA LEU A 189 -5.87 -42.30 23.56
C LEU A 189 -4.40 -42.75 23.55
N PRO A 190 -3.64 -42.50 22.47
CA PRO A 190 -2.25 -42.90 22.35
C PRO A 190 -1.38 -42.09 23.31
N CYS A 191 -0.41 -42.77 23.91
CA CYS A 191 0.62 -42.16 24.71
C CYS A 191 1.88 -43.02 24.73
N SER A 192 2.98 -42.49 25.26
CA SER A 192 4.25 -43.20 25.34
C SER A 192 5.01 -42.77 26.59
N CYS A 193 5.85 -43.67 27.08
CA CYS A 193 6.71 -43.50 28.25
C CYS A 193 8.18 -43.77 27.91
N ASP A 194 8.51 -43.88 26.63
CA ASP A 194 9.86 -44.14 26.19
C ASP A 194 10.82 -43.00 26.56
N LYS A 195 12.07 -43.36 26.81
CA LYS A 195 13.13 -42.38 26.98
C LYS A 195 13.75 -42.09 25.63
N LEU A 196 13.94 -40.81 25.32
CA LEU A 196 14.70 -40.43 24.14
C LEU A 196 16.19 -40.36 24.49
N ASP A 197 16.99 -41.28 23.96
CA ASP A 197 18.44 -41.37 24.20
C ASP A 197 18.80 -41.37 25.71
N GLY A 198 17.96 -42.02 26.53
CA GLY A 198 18.12 -42.11 27.98
C GLY A 198 17.58 -40.92 28.79
N GLN A 199 17.09 -39.87 28.13
CA GLN A 199 16.51 -38.68 28.78
C GLN A 199 14.99 -38.78 28.93
N GLU A 200 14.47 -38.19 30.01
CA GLU A 200 13.03 -38.00 30.21
C GLU A 200 12.48 -36.97 29.21
N VAL A 201 11.39 -37.35 28.55
CA VAL A 201 10.68 -36.52 27.57
C VAL A 201 9.17 -36.56 27.86
N VAL A 202 8.45 -35.53 27.42
CA VAL A 202 6.98 -35.52 27.42
C VAL A 202 6.50 -35.96 26.06
N HIS A 203 5.82 -37.10 26.00
CA HIS A 203 5.24 -37.58 24.75
C HIS A 203 3.99 -36.78 24.38
N TYR A 204 3.94 -36.33 23.12
CA TYR A 204 2.86 -35.53 22.56
C TYR A 204 2.29 -36.22 21.32
N ALA A 205 1.03 -36.63 21.39
CA ALA A 205 0.32 -37.18 20.22
C ALA A 205 -0.11 -36.05 19.28
N HIS A 206 0.55 -35.97 18.13
CA HIS A 206 0.30 -34.99 17.07
C HIS A 206 -0.52 -35.62 15.93
N VAL A 207 -1.76 -35.17 15.71
CA VAL A 207 -2.55 -35.63 14.55
C VAL A 207 -1.99 -35.02 13.27
N VAL A 208 -1.52 -35.89 12.37
CA VAL A 208 -0.95 -35.52 11.08
C VAL A 208 -2.02 -34.91 10.18
N LYS A 209 -1.72 -33.77 9.55
CA LYS A 209 -2.63 -33.14 8.59
C LYS A 209 -2.39 -33.67 7.18
N LEU A 210 -3.44 -33.63 6.35
CA LEU A 210 -3.33 -33.97 4.94
C LEU A 210 -2.28 -33.10 4.24
N GLY A 211 -1.29 -33.74 3.62
CA GLY A 211 -0.18 -33.08 2.91
C GLY A 211 1.04 -32.71 3.76
N SER A 212 1.05 -33.03 5.06
CA SER A 212 2.23 -32.88 5.90
C SER A 212 3.33 -33.90 5.54
N TYR A 213 4.58 -33.54 5.79
CA TYR A 213 5.76 -34.42 5.66
C TYR A 213 6.64 -34.31 6.91
N LEU A 214 7.47 -35.32 7.18
CA LEU A 214 8.23 -35.46 8.43
C LEU A 214 9.17 -34.29 8.69
N GLY A 215 9.77 -33.72 7.65
CA GLY A 215 10.66 -32.57 7.78
C GLY A 215 9.99 -31.35 8.40
N GLU A 216 8.74 -31.06 8.02
CA GLU A 216 7.95 -29.96 8.58
C GLU A 216 7.61 -30.22 10.05
N ILE A 217 7.13 -31.43 10.36
CA ILE A 217 6.73 -31.80 11.73
C ILE A 217 7.95 -31.82 12.65
N ALA A 218 9.07 -32.40 12.21
CA ALA A 218 10.32 -32.44 12.97
C ALA A 218 10.84 -31.02 13.23
N ALA A 219 10.82 -30.14 12.24
CA ALA A 219 11.20 -28.73 12.42
C ALA A 219 10.26 -28.00 13.39
N GLN A 220 8.95 -28.27 13.34
CA GLN A 220 7.96 -27.67 14.24
C GLN A 220 8.25 -27.98 15.71
N PHE A 221 8.72 -29.19 16.01
CA PHE A 221 8.99 -29.64 17.38
C PHE A 221 10.48 -29.66 17.74
N GLY A 222 11.36 -29.16 16.87
CA GLY A 222 12.81 -29.08 17.11
C GLY A 222 13.50 -30.45 17.22
N MET A 223 13.06 -31.42 16.42
CA MET A 223 13.56 -32.80 16.45
C MET A 223 14.28 -33.19 15.17
N ASP A 224 15.11 -34.24 15.25
CA ASP A 224 15.71 -34.86 14.08
C ASP A 224 14.70 -35.78 13.37
N ILE A 225 14.69 -35.74 12.03
CA ILE A 225 13.75 -36.51 11.20
C ILE A 225 13.90 -38.01 11.43
N LYS A 226 15.14 -38.51 11.56
CA LYS A 226 15.40 -39.95 11.77
C LYS A 226 14.90 -40.40 13.13
N THR A 227 15.04 -39.55 14.14
CA THR A 227 14.50 -39.82 15.48
C THR A 227 12.98 -39.89 15.47
N LEU A 228 12.30 -38.94 14.83
CA LEU A 228 10.84 -38.93 14.73
C LEU A 228 10.32 -40.15 13.97
N ALA A 229 10.96 -40.50 12.85
CA ALA A 229 10.61 -41.65 12.03
C ALA A 229 10.77 -42.97 12.79
N ARG A 230 11.92 -43.15 13.47
CA ARG A 230 12.23 -44.33 14.29
C ARG A 230 11.21 -44.57 15.40
N LEU A 231 10.82 -43.52 16.12
CA LEU A 231 9.88 -43.62 17.25
C LEU A 231 8.48 -44.06 16.81
N ASN A 232 8.08 -43.68 15.60
CA ASN A 232 6.78 -44.01 15.05
C ASN A 232 6.80 -45.27 14.17
N GLY A 233 7.94 -45.96 14.09
CA GLY A 233 8.09 -47.17 13.28
C GLY A 233 7.91 -46.95 11.78
N ILE A 234 8.17 -45.74 11.28
CA ILE A 234 8.02 -45.38 9.86
C ILE A 234 9.37 -45.15 9.19
N SER A 235 9.46 -45.47 7.91
CA SER A 235 10.70 -45.36 7.12
C SER A 235 10.85 -44.00 6.41
N GLY A 236 9.76 -43.24 6.25
CA GLY A 236 9.74 -41.96 5.56
C GLY A 236 8.33 -41.42 5.30
N ASP A 237 8.23 -40.35 4.51
CA ASP A 237 6.98 -39.61 4.27
C ASP A 237 5.86 -40.45 3.60
N THR A 238 6.20 -41.53 2.88
CA THR A 238 5.23 -42.41 2.21
C THR A 238 4.37 -43.20 3.19
N GLU A 239 4.84 -43.40 4.42
CA GLU A 239 4.15 -44.11 5.49
C GLU A 239 3.45 -43.14 6.46
N LEU A 240 3.58 -41.83 6.23
CA LEU A 240 2.96 -40.81 7.06
C LEU A 240 1.48 -40.62 6.64
N LEU A 241 0.58 -41.19 7.43
CA LEU A 241 -0.86 -41.15 7.17
C LEU A 241 -1.50 -39.89 7.76
N ALA A 242 -2.27 -39.17 6.93
CA ALA A 242 -3.12 -38.08 7.40
C ALA A 242 -4.18 -38.60 8.38
N ASP A 243 -4.59 -37.75 9.32
CA ASP A 243 -5.52 -38.08 10.40
C ASP A 243 -5.06 -39.25 11.29
N TYR A 244 -3.74 -39.47 11.35
CA TYR A 244 -3.12 -40.45 12.24
C TYR A 244 -2.31 -39.73 13.33
N PRO A 245 -2.41 -40.14 14.61
CA PRO A 245 -1.62 -39.56 15.69
C PRO A 245 -0.17 -40.06 15.59
N LEU A 246 0.76 -39.11 15.53
CA LEU A 246 2.20 -39.31 15.54
C LEU A 246 2.76 -38.97 16.93
N ASP A 247 3.56 -39.85 17.52
CA ASP A 247 4.23 -39.62 18.79
C ASP A 247 5.44 -38.68 18.61
N VAL A 248 5.44 -37.57 19.36
CA VAL A 248 6.45 -36.53 19.32
C VAL A 248 7.02 -36.32 20.75
N PRO A 249 8.28 -36.70 21.02
CA PRO A 249 8.88 -36.46 22.33
C PRO A 249 9.36 -35.01 22.51
N LEU A 250 8.79 -34.31 23.48
CA LEU A 250 9.19 -32.96 23.87
C LEU A 250 10.23 -33.03 25.00
N ARG A 251 11.42 -32.43 24.79
CA ARG A 251 12.50 -32.44 25.80
C ARG A 251 12.17 -31.60 27.03
N VAL A 252 12.38 -32.14 28.23
CA VAL A 252 12.18 -31.43 29.51
C VAL A 252 13.46 -30.72 29.93
N VAL A 253 13.39 -29.43 30.24
CA VAL A 253 14.53 -28.68 30.83
C VAL A 253 14.48 -28.84 32.36
N PRO A 254 15.58 -29.26 33.05
CA PRO A 254 15.57 -29.44 34.49
C PRO A 254 15.25 -28.15 35.26
N SER A 255 14.33 -28.24 36.22
CA SER A 255 13.80 -27.17 37.08
C SER A 255 14.79 -26.63 38.14
N ALA A 256 16.09 -26.63 37.87
CA ALA A 256 17.13 -26.11 38.76
C ALA A 256 17.27 -24.57 38.74
N LEU A 257 16.41 -23.86 38.01
CA LEU A 257 16.41 -22.39 37.96
C LEU A 257 15.24 -21.73 38.71
N SER A 258 14.59 -22.44 39.66
CA SER A 258 13.47 -21.87 40.45
C SER A 258 13.83 -21.38 41.85
N ARG A 259 15.08 -21.54 42.32
CA ARG A 259 15.53 -21.00 43.63
C ARG A 259 16.83 -20.21 43.49
N GLY A 260 16.71 -18.93 43.17
CA GLY A 260 17.86 -18.02 43.09
C GLY A 260 17.49 -16.56 42.82
N GLY A 261 16.52 -16.01 43.55
CA GLY A 261 15.92 -14.69 43.34
C GLY A 261 16.83 -13.45 43.47
N LYS A 262 18.17 -13.60 43.49
CA LYS A 262 19.10 -12.46 43.58
C LYS A 262 20.16 -12.41 42.48
N ILE A 263 20.47 -13.52 41.80
CA ILE A 263 21.45 -13.52 40.69
C ILE A 263 20.77 -13.19 39.35
N GLY A 264 19.50 -13.56 39.18
CA GLY A 264 18.73 -13.28 37.97
C GLY A 264 18.53 -11.79 37.66
N ILE A 265 18.43 -10.93 38.69
CA ILE A 265 18.21 -9.49 38.50
C ILE A 265 19.44 -8.80 37.90
N ALA A 266 20.65 -9.24 38.26
CA ALA A 266 21.90 -8.68 37.73
C ALA A 266 22.14 -9.07 36.26
N LEU A 267 21.84 -10.32 35.89
CA LEU A 267 22.00 -10.81 34.51
C LEU A 267 20.90 -10.28 33.57
N VAL A 268 19.66 -10.15 34.06
CA VAL A 268 18.56 -9.52 33.31
C VAL A 268 18.82 -8.01 33.15
N GLY A 269 19.34 -7.33 34.18
CA GLY A 269 19.75 -5.93 34.08
C GLY A 269 20.88 -5.70 33.09
N GLY A 270 21.90 -6.57 33.08
CA GLY A 270 23.00 -6.53 32.12
C GLY A 270 22.56 -6.79 30.68
N LEU A 271 21.68 -7.78 30.46
CA LEU A 271 21.16 -8.11 29.14
C LEU A 271 20.19 -7.04 28.61
N LEU A 272 19.32 -6.49 29.47
CA LEU A 272 18.47 -5.35 29.13
C LEU A 272 19.29 -4.09 28.83
N GLY A 273 20.39 -3.88 29.56
CA GLY A 273 21.36 -2.81 29.28
C GLY A 273 22.00 -2.96 27.90
N LEU A 274 22.47 -4.16 27.54
CA LEU A 274 23.06 -4.45 26.23
C LEU A 274 22.03 -4.36 25.09
N ILE A 275 20.79 -4.80 25.30
CA ILE A 275 19.70 -4.64 24.34
C ILE A 275 19.37 -3.15 24.18
N ALA A 276 19.28 -2.37 25.26
CA ALA A 276 19.03 -0.94 25.19
C ALA A 276 20.15 -0.19 24.45
N VAL A 277 21.41 -0.52 24.73
CA VAL A 277 22.57 0.03 24.00
C VAL A 277 22.54 -0.40 22.53
N GLY A 278 22.23 -1.67 22.24
CA GLY A 278 22.04 -2.17 20.88
C GLY A 278 20.93 -1.46 20.12
N VAL A 279 19.79 -1.18 20.77
CA VAL A 279 18.68 -0.40 20.20
C VAL A 279 19.08 1.06 19.99
N ILE A 280 19.83 1.67 20.91
CA ILE A 280 20.34 3.04 20.75
C ILE A 280 21.33 3.11 19.60
N ILE A 281 22.27 2.17 19.51
CA ILE A 281 23.24 2.06 18.41
C ILE A 281 22.52 1.77 17.09
N PHE A 282 21.55 0.86 17.06
CA PHE A 282 20.74 0.57 15.87
C PHE A 282 19.91 1.77 15.45
N LYS A 283 19.33 2.52 16.40
CA LYS A 283 18.57 3.75 16.10
C LYS A 283 19.50 4.85 15.62
N ALA A 284 20.68 5.00 16.22
CA ALA A 284 21.71 5.94 15.79
C ALA A 284 22.25 5.58 14.39
N LEU A 285 22.58 4.30 14.13
CA LEU A 285 22.99 3.79 12.83
C LEU A 285 21.87 3.88 11.81
N SER A 286 20.63 3.54 12.15
CA SER A 286 19.48 3.68 11.26
C SER A 286 19.18 5.15 10.94
N LEU A 287 19.34 6.05 11.91
CA LEU A 287 19.26 7.49 11.69
C LEU A 287 20.43 7.99 10.84
N HIS A 288 21.64 7.43 11.04
CA HIS A 288 22.83 7.79 10.27
C HIS A 288 22.75 7.26 8.83
N LEU A 289 22.24 6.05 8.64
CA LEU A 289 21.97 5.42 7.34
C LEU A 289 20.80 6.09 6.64
N ARG A 290 19.70 6.44 7.31
CA ARG A 290 18.63 7.30 6.74
C ARG A 290 19.14 8.70 6.39
N LYS A 291 20.00 9.28 7.22
CA LYS A 291 20.65 10.57 6.93
C LYS A 291 21.58 10.43 5.73
N ARG A 292 22.27 9.30 5.56
CA ARG A 292 23.15 8.98 4.43
C ARG A 292 22.38 8.68 3.14
N GLU A 293 21.27 7.95 3.21
CA GLU A 293 20.35 7.68 2.09
C GLU A 293 19.70 8.98 1.59
N ASN A 294 19.24 9.83 2.52
CA ASN A 294 18.79 11.18 2.19
C ASN A 294 19.94 12.07 1.67
N SER A 295 21.19 11.85 2.09
CA SER A 295 22.36 12.64 1.68
C SER A 295 22.99 12.20 0.35
N HIS A 296 22.79 10.93 -0.07
CA HIS A 296 23.35 10.37 -1.31
C HIS A 296 22.38 10.36 -2.49
N ASN A 297 21.15 10.85 -2.36
CA ASN A 297 20.33 11.12 -3.53
C ASN A 297 20.86 12.38 -4.25
N PRO A 298 21.47 12.27 -5.45
CA PRO A 298 22.00 13.43 -6.17
C PRO A 298 20.94 14.51 -6.45
N ARG A 299 19.66 14.12 -6.56
CA ARG A 299 18.54 15.06 -6.73
C ARG A 299 18.23 15.87 -5.46
N TYR A 300 18.48 15.32 -4.26
CA TYR A 300 18.34 16.06 -2.99
C TYR A 300 19.48 17.07 -2.78
N GLN A 301 20.69 16.75 -3.26
CA GLN A 301 21.79 17.71 -3.25
C GLN A 301 21.47 18.93 -4.13
N ASN A 302 20.81 18.73 -5.27
CA ASN A 302 20.32 19.83 -6.12
C ASN A 302 19.24 20.67 -5.41
N LEU A 303 18.29 20.05 -4.70
CA LEU A 303 17.31 20.76 -3.87
C LEU A 303 17.97 21.54 -2.73
N LYS A 304 19.13 21.08 -2.22
CA LYS A 304 19.87 21.80 -1.18
C LYS A 304 20.47 23.11 -1.68
N ALA A 305 20.84 23.18 -2.96
CA ALA A 305 21.40 24.36 -3.60
C ALA A 305 20.36 25.46 -3.91
N LEU A 306 19.06 25.14 -3.85
CA LEU A 306 18.00 26.13 -4.04
C LEU A 306 17.99 27.13 -2.89
N GLN A 307 17.88 28.42 -3.22
CA GLN A 307 17.72 29.52 -2.24
C GLN A 307 16.28 29.59 -1.70
N LEU A 308 15.71 28.46 -1.32
CA LEU A 308 14.36 28.34 -0.76
C LEU A 308 14.41 27.94 0.71
N LYS A 309 13.45 28.44 1.49
CA LYS A 309 13.36 28.11 2.91
C LYS A 309 13.00 26.64 3.10
N LYS A 310 13.82 25.93 3.87
CA LYS A 310 13.60 24.54 4.26
C LYS A 310 12.93 24.51 5.63
N TYR A 311 11.71 23.97 5.68
CA TYR A 311 10.98 23.76 6.91
C TYR A 311 11.19 22.33 7.39
N SER A 312 11.33 22.16 8.70
CA SER A 312 11.18 20.85 9.33
C SER A 312 9.72 20.41 9.33
N TYR A 313 9.48 19.11 9.45
CA TYR A 313 8.11 18.61 9.54
C TYR A 313 7.39 19.11 10.80
N ALA A 314 8.13 19.33 11.89
CA ALA A 314 7.60 19.92 13.11
C ALA A 314 7.12 21.36 12.89
N GLU A 315 7.87 22.17 12.14
CA GLU A 315 7.45 23.52 11.74
C GLU A 315 6.23 23.48 10.83
N VAL A 316 6.20 22.58 9.85
CA VAL A 316 5.02 22.37 8.99
C VAL A 316 3.77 22.04 9.82
N LYS A 317 3.91 21.16 10.82
CA LYS A 317 2.83 20.81 11.74
C LYS A 317 2.40 22.03 12.57
N LYS A 318 3.34 22.89 12.98
CA LYS A 318 3.04 24.13 13.71
C LYS A 318 2.29 25.15 12.83
N ILE A 319 2.78 25.40 11.61
CA ILE A 319 2.19 26.31 10.62
C ILE A 319 0.73 25.94 10.35
N THR A 320 0.45 24.64 10.20
CA THR A 320 -0.87 24.11 9.86
C THR A 320 -1.75 23.81 11.08
N LYS A 321 -1.33 24.19 12.29
CA LYS A 321 -2.02 23.87 13.56
C LYS A 321 -2.39 22.38 13.66
N SER A 322 -1.42 21.52 13.36
CA SER A 322 -1.59 20.06 13.25
C SER A 322 -2.57 19.63 12.15
N PHE A 323 -2.48 20.24 10.97
CA PHE A 323 -3.29 19.90 9.79
C PHE A 323 -4.80 20.10 10.01
N SER A 324 -5.19 21.13 10.78
CA SER A 324 -6.58 21.31 11.24
C SER A 324 -7.54 21.84 10.18
N CYS A 325 -7.03 22.62 9.21
CA CYS A 325 -7.84 23.27 8.18
C CYS A 325 -7.45 22.73 6.80
N THR A 326 -8.25 21.81 6.25
CA THR A 326 -8.07 21.33 4.88
C THR A 326 -8.74 22.30 3.91
N ILE A 327 -7.98 22.80 2.93
CA ILE A 327 -8.49 23.74 1.91
C ILE A 327 -8.58 23.11 0.52
N GLY A 328 -7.95 21.95 0.32
CA GLY A 328 -8.04 21.20 -0.94
C GLY A 328 -7.56 19.76 -0.78
N LYS A 329 -8.08 18.86 -1.62
CA LYS A 329 -7.67 17.44 -1.63
C LYS A 329 -7.71 16.92 -3.07
N GLY A 330 -6.60 16.34 -3.52
CA GLY A 330 -6.47 15.85 -4.90
C GLY A 330 -5.61 14.58 -5.03
N GLY A 331 -5.28 14.26 -6.28
CA GLY A 331 -4.43 13.11 -6.63
C GLY A 331 -3.01 13.23 -6.07
N PHE A 332 -2.45 14.45 -6.09
CA PHE A 332 -1.09 14.72 -5.65
C PHE A 332 -0.95 14.89 -4.13
N GLY A 333 -2.02 15.11 -3.38
CA GLY A 333 -1.91 15.39 -1.95
C GLY A 333 -3.14 16.00 -1.31
N THR A 334 -2.94 16.46 -0.07
CA THR A 334 -3.92 17.27 0.68
C THR A 334 -3.29 18.63 0.97
N VAL A 335 -4.03 19.71 0.73
CA VAL A 335 -3.61 21.08 0.96
C VAL A 335 -4.27 21.61 2.23
N TYR A 336 -3.46 22.19 3.12
CA TYR A 336 -3.89 22.74 4.40
C TYR A 336 -3.64 24.24 4.47
N GLY A 337 -4.59 24.99 5.03
CA GLY A 337 -4.37 26.39 5.40
C GLY A 337 -3.53 26.50 6.67
N GLY A 338 -2.65 27.49 6.73
CA GLY A 338 -1.81 27.76 7.89
C GLY A 338 -1.28 29.18 7.93
N ASN A 339 -0.58 29.53 9.01
CA ASN A 339 0.06 30.83 9.17
C ASN A 339 1.54 30.66 9.48
N LEU A 340 2.38 31.45 8.83
CA LEU A 340 3.78 31.61 9.22
C LEU A 340 3.89 32.38 10.54
N TRP A 341 5.08 32.34 11.14
CA TRP A 341 5.39 33.02 12.41
C TRP A 341 5.25 34.54 12.34
N ASP A 342 5.37 35.12 11.14
CA ASP A 342 5.20 36.53 10.83
C ASP A 342 3.74 36.92 10.52
N GLY A 343 2.80 35.97 10.65
CA GLY A 343 1.38 36.19 10.42
C GLY A 343 0.91 35.99 8.97
N ARG A 344 1.81 35.80 8.00
CA ARG A 344 1.42 35.55 6.61
C ARG A 344 0.66 34.22 6.48
N LYS A 345 -0.49 34.26 5.82
CA LYS A 345 -1.28 33.07 5.47
C LYS A 345 -0.56 32.27 4.39
N VAL A 346 -0.60 30.94 4.51
CA VAL A 346 0.05 30.01 3.57
C VAL A 346 -0.83 28.81 3.26
N ALA A 347 -0.63 28.25 2.08
CA ALA A 347 -1.19 26.97 1.67
C ALA A 347 -0.09 25.89 1.71
N VAL A 348 -0.31 24.82 2.48
CA VAL A 348 0.67 23.75 2.70
C VAL A 348 0.17 22.47 2.04
N LYS A 349 0.78 22.09 0.91
CA LYS A 349 0.49 20.85 0.18
C LYS A 349 1.31 19.71 0.78
N ILE A 350 0.64 18.75 1.41
CA ILE A 350 1.23 17.49 1.88
C ILE A 350 1.04 16.43 0.81
N LEU A 351 2.14 15.91 0.28
CA LEU A 351 2.10 14.89 -0.76
C LEU A 351 1.86 13.51 -0.14
N LYS A 352 1.09 12.66 -0.82
CA LYS A 352 0.81 11.30 -0.36
C LYS A 352 1.96 10.35 -0.76
N ASP A 353 2.41 9.51 0.16
CA ASP A 353 3.50 8.53 -0.01
C ASP A 353 3.11 7.28 -0.85
N PHE A 354 2.26 7.42 -1.87
CA PHE A 354 1.83 6.26 -2.66
C PHE A 354 2.67 6.11 -3.93
N LYS A 355 3.59 5.14 -3.90
CA LYS A 355 4.21 4.45 -5.05
C LYS A 355 5.13 5.25 -5.98
N SER A 356 5.12 6.58 -6.01
CA SER A 356 6.06 7.35 -6.84
C SER A 356 7.38 7.58 -6.10
N ASN A 357 8.51 7.57 -6.81
CA ASN A 357 9.85 7.83 -6.26
C ASN A 357 10.04 9.27 -5.74
N GLY A 358 8.94 10.02 -5.50
CA GLY A 358 8.96 11.44 -5.17
C GLY A 358 9.22 12.33 -6.37
N GLU A 359 9.04 11.83 -7.59
CA GLU A 359 9.35 12.61 -8.79
C GLU A 359 8.47 13.85 -8.90
N ASP A 360 7.17 13.74 -8.57
CA ASP A 360 6.25 14.89 -8.63
C ASP A 360 6.67 15.99 -7.64
N PHE A 361 7.11 15.62 -6.43
CA PHE A 361 7.67 16.58 -5.45
C PHE A 361 8.89 17.30 -6.00
N ILE A 362 9.84 16.53 -6.54
CA ILE A 362 11.10 17.09 -7.04
C ILE A 362 10.83 17.97 -8.26
N ASN A 363 9.97 17.55 -9.18
CA ASN A 363 9.58 18.32 -10.36
C ASN A 363 8.90 19.62 -9.96
N GLU A 364 7.96 19.57 -9.01
CA GLU A 364 7.23 20.74 -8.54
C GLU A 364 8.17 21.74 -7.87
N VAL A 365 9.01 21.31 -6.91
CA VAL A 365 9.97 22.21 -6.25
C VAL A 365 11.03 22.74 -7.22
N ALA A 366 11.57 21.90 -8.11
CA ALA A 366 12.61 22.32 -9.06
C ALA A 366 12.08 23.30 -10.11
N SER A 367 10.87 23.08 -10.64
CA SER A 367 10.25 23.98 -11.60
C SER A 367 9.89 25.31 -10.93
N MET A 368 9.24 25.25 -9.76
CA MET A 368 8.80 26.44 -9.03
C MET A 368 9.93 27.27 -8.43
N SER A 369 11.09 26.66 -8.16
CA SER A 369 12.26 27.42 -7.71
C SER A 369 12.83 28.38 -8.76
N GLN A 370 12.42 28.23 -10.03
CA GLN A 370 12.87 29.05 -11.16
C GLN A 370 11.77 30.04 -11.61
N THR A 371 10.63 30.09 -10.93
CA THR A 371 9.51 30.95 -11.31
C THR A 371 9.39 32.15 -10.35
N SER A 372 9.16 33.33 -10.92
CA SER A 372 8.81 34.53 -10.17
C SER A 372 8.02 35.43 -11.12
N HIS A 373 6.69 35.35 -11.03
CA HIS A 373 5.79 36.05 -11.94
C HIS A 373 4.44 36.29 -11.26
N VAL A 374 3.80 37.42 -11.54
CA VAL A 374 2.53 37.82 -10.90
C VAL A 374 1.41 36.81 -11.13
N ASN A 375 1.40 36.13 -12.29
CA ASN A 375 0.40 35.12 -12.64
C ASN A 375 0.83 33.66 -12.37
N ILE A 376 1.87 33.44 -11.55
CA ILE A 376 2.30 32.11 -11.11
C ILE A 376 2.28 32.10 -9.58
N VAL A 377 1.79 31.02 -8.97
CA VAL A 377 1.75 30.93 -7.50
C VAL A 377 3.16 30.98 -6.91
N SER A 378 3.35 31.68 -5.79
CA SER A 378 4.67 31.86 -5.19
C SER A 378 5.02 30.68 -4.29
N LEU A 379 6.17 30.07 -4.54
CA LEU A 379 6.75 29.04 -3.67
C LEU A 379 7.52 29.71 -2.51
N LEU A 380 7.07 29.49 -1.28
CA LEU A 380 7.67 30.06 -0.07
C LEU A 380 8.67 29.13 0.61
N GLY A 381 8.59 27.82 0.34
CA GLY A 381 9.53 26.83 0.84
C GLY A 381 9.01 25.41 0.79
N PHE A 382 9.78 24.49 1.34
CA PHE A 382 9.44 23.06 1.31
C PHE A 382 9.93 22.33 2.54
N CYS A 383 9.35 21.16 2.80
CA CYS A 383 9.82 20.18 3.78
C CYS A 383 10.15 18.88 3.05
N TYR A 384 11.33 18.33 3.35
CA TYR A 384 11.78 17.03 2.83
C TYR A 384 12.44 16.24 3.96
N GLU A 385 11.63 15.45 4.68
CA GLU A 385 12.07 14.59 5.78
C GLU A 385 11.65 13.13 5.53
N GLY A 386 12.44 12.43 4.72
CA GLY A 386 12.14 11.05 4.30
C GLY A 386 10.86 10.98 3.46
N SER A 387 9.84 10.32 4.00
CA SER A 387 8.52 10.19 3.38
C SER A 387 7.64 11.44 3.63
N LYS A 388 8.00 12.26 4.63
CA LYS A 388 7.24 13.46 4.97
C LYS A 388 7.66 14.63 4.07
N ARG A 389 6.86 14.86 3.04
CA ARG A 389 7.11 15.88 2.01
C ARG A 389 5.99 16.91 2.01
N ALA A 390 6.36 18.17 2.10
CA ALA A 390 5.42 19.28 2.04
C ALA A 390 5.96 20.41 1.17
N ILE A 391 5.06 21.14 0.53
CA ILE A 391 5.37 22.35 -0.21
C ILE A 391 4.52 23.49 0.35
N VAL A 392 5.15 24.64 0.59
CA VAL A 392 4.53 25.80 1.22
C VAL A 392 4.40 26.90 0.18
N TYR A 393 3.17 27.26 -0.15
CA TYR A 393 2.82 28.32 -1.11
C TYR A 393 2.22 29.53 -0.39
N GLU A 394 2.17 30.65 -1.10
CA GLU A 394 1.24 31.73 -0.74
C GLU A 394 -0.20 31.20 -0.67
N TYR A 395 -0.98 31.75 0.26
CA TYR A 395 -2.41 31.49 0.33
C TYR A 395 -3.15 32.45 -0.60
N LEU A 396 -4.17 31.97 -1.30
CA LEU A 396 -4.98 32.76 -2.22
C LEU A 396 -6.46 32.66 -1.82
N GLU A 397 -7.07 33.80 -1.56
CA GLU A 397 -8.30 33.95 -0.79
C GLU A 397 -9.55 33.51 -1.54
N ASN A 398 -9.58 33.70 -2.87
CA ASN A 398 -10.72 33.35 -3.70
C ASN A 398 -10.70 31.88 -4.19
N GLY A 399 -9.68 31.11 -3.79
CA GLY A 399 -9.58 29.69 -4.10
C GLY A 399 -9.31 29.43 -5.58
N SER A 400 -9.74 28.27 -6.08
CA SER A 400 -9.59 27.88 -7.49
C SER A 400 -10.71 28.41 -8.38
N LEU A 401 -10.40 28.61 -9.66
CA LEU A 401 -11.31 29.18 -10.64
C LEU A 401 -12.57 28.32 -10.81
N ASP A 402 -12.47 26.98 -10.76
CA ASP A 402 -13.65 26.11 -10.81
C ASP A 402 -14.61 26.36 -9.63
N GLN A 403 -14.06 26.49 -8.42
CA GLN A 403 -14.84 26.79 -7.24
C GLN A 403 -15.45 28.19 -7.32
N PHE A 404 -14.70 29.17 -7.83
CA PHE A 404 -15.19 30.52 -8.04
C PHE A 404 -16.35 30.57 -9.04
N LEU A 405 -16.20 29.93 -10.20
CA LEU A 405 -17.24 29.87 -11.23
C LEU A 405 -18.48 29.11 -10.76
N SER A 406 -18.31 28.03 -9.97
CA SER A 406 -19.43 27.25 -9.42
C SER A 406 -20.29 28.00 -8.40
N LYS A 407 -19.73 29.01 -7.73
CA LYS A 407 -20.40 29.80 -6.68
C LYS A 407 -21.19 30.98 -7.23
N LYS A 408 -20.88 31.44 -8.45
CA LYS A 408 -21.61 32.54 -9.11
C LYS A 408 -22.72 31.97 -9.96
N ASN A 409 -23.86 32.67 -10.05
CA ASN A 409 -24.82 32.35 -11.10
C ASN A 409 -24.15 32.64 -12.45
N PRO A 410 -24.36 31.81 -13.48
CA PRO A 410 -23.84 32.08 -14.82
C PRO A 410 -24.25 33.45 -15.38
N LEU A 411 -25.39 33.98 -14.91
CA LEU A 411 -25.92 35.30 -15.27
C LEU A 411 -25.17 36.47 -14.59
N ASP A 412 -24.38 36.20 -13.54
CA ASP A 412 -23.62 37.21 -12.77
C ASP A 412 -22.12 37.23 -13.13
N LEU A 413 -21.73 36.55 -14.22
CA LEU A 413 -20.35 36.46 -14.68
C LEU A 413 -20.03 37.62 -15.64
N ASP A 414 -19.26 38.59 -15.14
CA ASP A 414 -18.71 39.69 -15.93
C ASP A 414 -17.65 39.18 -16.93
N VAL A 415 -17.86 39.46 -18.21
CA VAL A 415 -16.98 39.07 -19.31
C VAL A 415 -15.61 39.75 -19.20
N ASN A 416 -15.55 40.98 -18.72
CA ASN A 416 -14.29 41.71 -18.54
C ASN A 416 -13.42 41.03 -17.49
N MET A 417 -14.03 40.59 -16.38
CA MET A 417 -13.36 39.80 -15.35
C MET A 417 -12.84 38.47 -15.92
N LEU A 418 -13.64 37.71 -16.68
CA LEU A 418 -13.22 36.46 -17.30
C LEU A 418 -12.07 36.67 -18.31
N TYR A 419 -12.13 37.75 -19.08
CA TYR A 419 -11.07 38.15 -19.99
C TYR A 419 -9.78 38.50 -19.25
N GLY A 420 -9.85 39.25 -18.16
CA GLY A 420 -8.70 39.54 -17.29
C GLY A 420 -8.05 38.28 -16.73
N ILE A 421 -8.88 37.31 -16.31
CA ILE A 421 -8.42 35.98 -15.86
C ILE A 421 -7.73 35.22 -17.01
N ALA A 422 -8.35 35.15 -18.19
CA ALA A 422 -7.78 34.48 -19.36
C ALA A 422 -6.43 35.09 -19.77
N LEU A 423 -6.36 36.41 -19.87
CA LEU A 423 -5.14 37.13 -20.23
C LEU A 423 -4.03 36.92 -19.19
N GLY A 424 -4.36 36.95 -17.90
CA GLY A 424 -3.39 36.68 -16.84
C GLY A 424 -2.84 35.25 -16.89
N VAL A 425 -3.69 34.24 -17.15
CA VAL A 425 -3.22 32.86 -17.37
C VAL A 425 -2.31 32.78 -18.60
N ALA A 426 -2.67 33.46 -19.69
CA ALA A 426 -1.85 33.48 -20.90
C ALA A 426 -0.44 34.06 -20.65
N ARG A 427 -0.35 35.19 -19.94
CA ARG A 427 0.93 35.79 -19.52
C ARG A 427 1.74 34.87 -18.60
N GLY A 428 1.07 34.17 -17.67
CA GLY A 428 1.71 33.16 -16.84
C GLY A 428 2.35 32.04 -17.68
N LEU A 429 1.63 31.51 -18.66
CA LEU A 429 2.14 30.46 -19.55
C LEU A 429 3.23 30.94 -20.50
N GLU A 430 3.10 32.15 -21.06
CA GLU A 430 4.16 32.80 -21.83
C GLU A 430 5.44 32.90 -21.01
N TYR A 431 5.35 33.36 -19.76
CA TYR A 431 6.49 33.42 -18.85
C TYR A 431 7.15 32.04 -18.66
N LEU A 432 6.36 30.97 -18.46
CA LEU A 432 6.91 29.60 -18.33
C LEU A 432 7.60 29.11 -19.61
N HIS A 433 7.05 29.45 -20.77
CA HIS A 433 7.50 28.93 -22.06
C HIS A 433 8.72 29.67 -22.63
N HIS A 434 8.77 30.98 -22.40
CA HIS A 434 9.74 31.90 -23.02
C HIS A 434 10.51 32.75 -21.99
N GLY A 435 9.86 33.16 -20.89
CA GLY A 435 10.46 34.03 -19.86
C GLY A 435 11.44 33.32 -18.92
N CYS A 436 11.24 32.04 -18.64
CA CYS A 436 12.13 31.27 -17.77
C CYS A 436 13.48 30.94 -18.44
N LYS A 437 14.55 30.87 -17.64
CA LYS A 437 15.90 30.45 -18.08
C LYS A 437 15.85 29.08 -18.76
N THR A 438 15.17 28.14 -18.11
CA THR A 438 14.84 26.82 -18.63
C THR A 438 13.35 26.83 -18.94
N ARG A 439 12.95 26.37 -20.13
CA ARG A 439 11.53 26.32 -20.50
C ARG A 439 10.81 25.36 -19.55
N ILE A 440 9.65 25.76 -19.03
CA ILE A 440 8.79 24.93 -18.20
C ILE A 440 7.51 24.63 -18.98
N VAL A 441 7.17 23.36 -19.15
CA VAL A 441 5.87 22.91 -19.70
C VAL A 441 5.04 22.35 -18.55
N HIS A 442 3.81 22.81 -18.38
CA HIS A 442 2.99 22.55 -17.19
C HIS A 442 2.24 21.22 -17.23
N PHE A 443 1.61 20.88 -18.38
CA PHE A 443 0.82 19.68 -18.65
C PHE A 443 -0.49 19.46 -17.88
N ASP A 444 -0.93 20.43 -17.07
CA ASP A 444 -2.18 20.29 -16.29
C ASP A 444 -2.91 21.62 -16.12
N ILE A 445 -3.00 22.40 -17.21
CA ILE A 445 -3.78 23.64 -17.21
C ILE A 445 -5.27 23.30 -17.27
N LYS A 446 -5.99 23.73 -16.25
CA LYS A 446 -7.44 23.53 -16.04
C LYS A 446 -7.94 24.48 -14.96
N PRO A 447 -9.26 24.74 -14.85
CA PRO A 447 -9.81 25.65 -13.85
C PRO A 447 -9.43 25.33 -12.40
N GLN A 448 -9.24 24.06 -12.04
CA GLN A 448 -8.84 23.64 -10.67
C GLN A 448 -7.42 24.10 -10.30
N ASN A 449 -6.56 24.32 -11.30
CA ASN A 449 -5.16 24.68 -11.11
C ASN A 449 -4.89 26.18 -11.33
N VAL A 450 -5.92 26.97 -11.64
CA VAL A 450 -5.86 28.44 -11.67
C VAL A 450 -6.46 28.94 -10.38
N LEU A 451 -5.65 29.56 -9.53
CA LEU A 451 -6.08 30.13 -8.26
C LEU A 451 -6.27 31.64 -8.40
N LEU A 452 -7.13 32.23 -7.58
CA LEU A 452 -7.46 33.65 -7.61
C LEU A 452 -7.06 34.31 -6.29
N ASP A 453 -6.28 35.39 -6.38
CA ASP A 453 -5.96 36.23 -5.22
C ASP A 453 -7.13 37.16 -4.84
N ASP A 454 -6.95 37.97 -3.80
CA ASP A 454 -7.94 38.96 -3.33
C ASP A 454 -8.45 39.92 -4.41
N ASN A 455 -7.63 40.23 -5.42
CA ASN A 455 -7.96 41.13 -6.52
C ASN A 455 -8.46 40.38 -7.77
N LEU A 456 -8.80 39.09 -7.64
CA LEU A 456 -9.17 38.19 -8.74
C LEU A 456 -8.06 38.05 -9.80
N CYS A 457 -6.81 38.34 -9.45
CA CYS A 457 -5.69 38.09 -10.34
C CYS A 457 -5.40 36.58 -10.39
N PRO A 458 -5.31 35.98 -11.60
CA PRO A 458 -5.10 34.55 -11.74
C PRO A 458 -3.66 34.16 -11.49
N LYS A 459 -3.46 33.06 -10.77
CA LYS A 459 -2.16 32.43 -10.53
C LYS A 459 -2.20 30.96 -10.88
N VAL A 460 -1.36 30.55 -11.83
CA VAL A 460 -1.21 29.14 -12.22
C VAL A 460 -0.50 28.39 -11.09
N SER A 461 -1.01 27.19 -10.76
CA SER A 461 -0.58 26.35 -9.65
C SER A 461 -0.52 24.86 -10.03
N ASP A 462 -0.02 24.02 -9.12
CA ASP A 462 0.14 22.56 -9.26
C ASP A 462 1.09 22.12 -10.38
N PHE A 463 2.39 22.25 -10.11
CA PHE A 463 3.47 21.92 -11.04
C PHE A 463 3.93 20.46 -10.91
N GLY A 464 3.12 19.58 -10.31
CA GLY A 464 3.47 18.17 -10.09
C GLY A 464 3.80 17.42 -11.38
N LEU A 465 3.13 17.77 -12.48
CA LEU A 465 3.35 17.17 -13.80
C LEU A 465 4.35 17.94 -14.68
N ALA A 466 4.83 19.10 -14.22
CA ALA A 466 5.63 20.01 -15.01
C ALA A 466 6.99 19.42 -15.42
N LYS A 467 7.52 19.89 -16.55
CA LYS A 467 8.81 19.46 -17.10
C LYS A 467 9.68 20.64 -17.49
N LEU A 468 10.94 20.58 -17.04
CA LEU A 468 12.03 21.45 -17.47
C LEU A 468 12.59 20.95 -18.79
N CYS A 469 12.59 21.80 -19.82
CA CYS A 469 13.06 21.49 -21.17
C CYS A 469 14.22 22.40 -21.55
N GLU A 470 15.28 21.81 -22.13
CA GLU A 470 16.34 22.59 -22.75
C GLU A 470 15.82 23.27 -24.02
N LYS A 471 16.27 24.50 -24.29
CA LYS A 471 15.70 25.36 -25.35
C LYS A 471 15.85 24.78 -26.77
N ARG A 472 16.76 23.81 -27.00
CA ARG A 472 17.17 23.37 -28.35
C ARG A 472 16.39 22.20 -28.96
N GLU A 473 15.70 21.35 -28.20
CA GLU A 473 14.81 20.32 -28.76
C GLU A 473 13.63 20.09 -27.82
N SER A 474 12.47 20.69 -28.14
CA SER A 474 11.30 20.75 -27.25
C SER A 474 10.32 19.58 -27.39
N ILE A 475 10.84 18.43 -27.81
CA ILE A 475 10.05 17.21 -28.01
C ILE A 475 10.22 16.36 -26.77
N LEU A 476 9.12 16.11 -26.07
CA LEU A 476 9.16 15.34 -24.82
C LEU A 476 8.86 13.86 -25.09
N SER A 477 9.80 12.99 -24.74
CA SER A 477 9.57 11.53 -24.70
C SER A 477 8.75 11.18 -23.45
N LEU A 478 7.42 11.32 -23.55
CA LEU A 478 6.52 10.89 -22.48
C LEU A 478 6.28 9.38 -22.59
N LEU A 479 6.62 8.65 -21.52
CA LEU A 479 6.32 7.22 -21.35
C LEU A 479 4.94 6.99 -20.69
N ASP A 480 4.32 8.03 -20.13
CA ASP A 480 3.00 7.98 -19.48
C ASP A 480 2.11 9.12 -20.00
N THR A 481 0.83 8.83 -20.22
CA THR A 481 -0.20 9.84 -20.47
C THR A 481 -0.35 10.71 -19.21
N ARG A 482 -0.13 12.02 -19.35
CA ARG A 482 -0.20 13.01 -18.26
C ARG A 482 -1.28 14.06 -18.57
N GLY A 483 -1.90 14.59 -17.52
CA GLY A 483 -2.90 15.65 -17.59
C GLY A 483 -4.32 15.18 -17.24
N THR A 484 -5.29 16.08 -17.38
CA THR A 484 -6.68 15.87 -16.99
C THR A 484 -7.58 15.71 -18.21
N ILE A 485 -8.36 14.61 -18.26
CA ILE A 485 -9.31 14.32 -19.35
C ILE A 485 -10.17 15.56 -19.65
N GLY A 486 -10.29 15.91 -20.93
CA GLY A 486 -10.98 17.12 -21.38
C GLY A 486 -10.07 18.33 -21.61
N TYR A 487 -8.82 18.31 -21.13
CA TYR A 487 -7.82 19.35 -21.40
C TYR A 487 -6.53 18.80 -22.02
N ILE A 488 -6.39 17.48 -22.10
CA ILE A 488 -5.20 16.81 -22.68
C ILE A 488 -5.20 17.01 -24.19
N ALA A 489 -4.11 17.56 -24.71
CA ALA A 489 -3.92 17.73 -26.15
C ALA A 489 -3.81 16.36 -26.88
N PRO A 490 -4.33 16.22 -28.11
CA PRO A 490 -4.34 14.96 -28.86
C PRO A 490 -2.97 14.27 -28.96
N GLU A 491 -1.90 15.04 -29.15
CA GLU A 491 -0.53 14.53 -29.30
C GLU A 491 0.07 13.95 -28.02
N VAL A 492 -0.53 14.22 -26.85
CA VAL A 492 -0.07 13.68 -25.56
C VAL A 492 -0.49 12.23 -25.37
N PHE A 493 -1.66 11.84 -25.90
CA PHE A 493 -2.14 10.45 -25.83
C PHE A 493 -2.04 9.69 -27.16
N SER A 494 -1.81 10.37 -28.29
CA SER A 494 -1.63 9.74 -29.59
C SER A 494 -0.54 10.43 -30.42
N ARG A 495 0.53 9.69 -30.72
CA ARG A 495 1.64 10.18 -31.56
C ARG A 495 1.24 10.49 -33.01
N LEU A 496 0.04 10.08 -33.43
CA LEU A 496 -0.51 10.40 -34.75
C LEU A 496 -0.71 11.91 -34.95
N TYR A 497 -0.97 12.65 -33.86
CA TYR A 497 -1.18 14.09 -33.91
C TYR A 497 0.11 14.90 -33.71
N GLY A 498 1.26 14.23 -33.56
CA GLY A 498 2.57 14.85 -33.34
C GLY A 498 3.21 14.43 -32.02
N ARG A 499 4.05 15.30 -31.45
CA ARG A 499 4.77 15.04 -30.21
C ARG A 499 4.47 16.10 -29.15
N ALA A 500 4.32 15.68 -27.90
CA ALA A 500 4.07 16.55 -26.77
C ALA A 500 5.17 17.61 -26.60
N SER A 501 4.75 18.85 -26.35
CA SER A 501 5.63 20.02 -26.22
C SER A 501 4.91 21.15 -25.46
N HIS A 502 5.50 22.34 -25.41
CA HIS A 502 4.83 23.55 -24.90
C HIS A 502 3.50 23.87 -25.62
N LYS A 503 3.31 23.39 -26.86
CA LYS A 503 2.02 23.51 -27.58
C LYS A 503 0.90 22.67 -26.98
N SER A 504 1.22 21.71 -26.12
CA SER A 504 0.22 20.95 -25.38
C SER A 504 -0.42 21.81 -24.28
N ASP A 505 0.35 22.68 -23.62
CA ASP A 505 -0.22 23.68 -22.68
C ASP A 505 -1.10 24.71 -23.41
N VAL A 506 -0.73 25.10 -24.64
CA VAL A 506 -1.54 26.01 -25.47
C VAL A 506 -2.93 25.41 -25.71
N TYR A 507 -3.01 24.12 -26.04
CA TYR A 507 -4.29 23.42 -26.19
C TYR A 507 -5.11 23.45 -24.90
N SER A 508 -4.48 23.09 -23.77
CA SER A 508 -5.15 23.12 -22.46
C SER A 508 -5.63 24.53 -22.07
N TYR A 509 -4.88 25.58 -22.40
CA TYR A 509 -5.29 26.98 -22.26
C TYR A 509 -6.53 27.29 -23.10
N GLY A 510 -6.55 26.89 -24.38
CA GLY A 510 -7.70 27.09 -25.25
C GLY A 510 -8.97 26.42 -24.69
N MET A 511 -8.85 25.18 -24.21
CA MET A 511 -9.96 24.47 -23.55
C MET A 511 -10.45 25.20 -22.29
N LEU A 512 -9.54 25.74 -21.48
CA LEU A 512 -9.86 26.54 -20.29
C LEU A 512 -10.63 27.82 -20.66
N VAL A 513 -10.19 28.53 -21.71
CA VAL A 513 -10.87 29.76 -22.19
C VAL A 513 -12.26 29.45 -22.70
N LEU A 514 -12.42 28.42 -23.53
CA LEU A 514 -13.72 28.03 -24.08
C LEU A 514 -14.69 27.53 -23.00
N GLU A 515 -14.17 26.94 -21.92
CA GLU A 515 -15.01 26.56 -20.78
C GLU A 515 -15.47 27.77 -19.95
N MET A 516 -14.62 28.77 -19.72
CA MET A 516 -15.00 29.98 -18.98
C MET A 516 -16.15 30.73 -19.64
N ILE A 517 -16.21 30.73 -20.97
CA ILE A 517 -17.31 31.35 -21.74
C ILE A 517 -18.58 30.48 -21.80
N GLY A 518 -18.64 29.38 -21.03
CA GLY A 518 -19.83 28.55 -20.90
C GLY A 518 -20.02 27.51 -22.00
N ALA A 519 -19.01 27.22 -22.82
CA ALA A 519 -19.22 26.41 -24.01
C ALA A 519 -19.61 24.93 -23.73
N ARG A 520 -19.27 24.40 -22.55
CA ARG A 520 -19.69 23.06 -22.10
C ARG A 520 -21.12 23.01 -21.57
N ASN A 521 -21.63 24.14 -21.07
CA ASN A 521 -22.95 24.19 -20.42
C ASN A 521 -24.09 24.19 -21.44
N LYS A 522 -23.89 24.80 -22.62
CA LYS A 522 -24.85 24.77 -23.74
C LYS A 522 -25.05 23.33 -24.25
N GLU A 523 -23.96 22.61 -24.50
CA GLU A 523 -24.01 21.21 -24.96
C GLU A 523 -24.68 20.29 -23.92
N THR A 524 -24.37 20.47 -22.63
CA THR A 524 -24.99 19.66 -21.56
C THR A 524 -26.51 19.91 -21.48
N ALA A 525 -26.96 21.16 -21.66
CA ALA A 525 -28.37 21.52 -21.68
C ALA A 525 -29.09 20.97 -22.94
N GLU A 526 -28.45 21.02 -24.10
CA GLU A 526 -28.98 20.51 -25.37
C GLU A 526 -28.99 18.98 -25.43
N ALA A 527 -27.96 18.30 -24.90
CA ALA A 527 -27.91 16.85 -24.79
C ALA A 527 -28.96 16.32 -23.81
N ALA A 528 -29.18 17.02 -22.69
CA ALA A 528 -30.28 16.72 -21.75
C ALA A 528 -31.67 16.91 -22.40
N ALA A 529 -31.80 17.81 -23.37
CA ALA A 529 -33.04 18.04 -24.10
C ALA A 529 -33.26 17.08 -25.29
N SER A 530 -32.21 16.44 -25.83
CA SER A 530 -32.28 15.76 -27.14
C SER A 530 -31.89 14.27 -27.17
N ASN A 531 -31.54 13.63 -26.04
CA ASN A 531 -31.10 12.20 -26.00
C ASN A 531 -29.97 11.87 -27.02
N SER A 532 -29.24 12.88 -27.51
CA SER A 532 -28.15 12.72 -28.46
C SER A 532 -26.83 12.46 -27.72
N SER A 533 -25.94 11.69 -28.34
CA SER A 533 -24.59 11.48 -27.81
C SER A 533 -23.86 12.82 -27.68
N SER A 534 -23.25 13.09 -26.52
CA SER A 534 -22.40 14.27 -26.30
C SER A 534 -21.43 14.44 -27.47
N THR A 535 -21.59 15.54 -28.20
CA THR A 535 -20.79 15.90 -29.36
C THR A 535 -19.58 16.67 -28.84
N TYR A 536 -18.40 16.55 -29.46
CA TYR A 536 -17.23 17.34 -29.02
C TYR A 536 -17.58 18.84 -28.98
N PHE A 537 -17.69 19.44 -27.78
CA PHE A 537 -18.32 20.77 -27.61
C PHE A 537 -17.76 21.89 -28.49
N PRO A 538 -16.47 21.93 -28.90
CA PRO A 538 -16.03 22.96 -29.82
C PRO A 538 -16.72 22.93 -31.20
N ASP A 539 -17.30 21.80 -31.61
CA ASP A 539 -17.97 21.66 -32.92
C ASP A 539 -19.21 22.54 -33.05
N TRP A 540 -19.97 22.73 -31.97
CA TRP A 540 -21.13 23.62 -32.00
C TRP A 540 -20.70 25.09 -32.03
N ILE A 541 -19.56 25.44 -31.42
CA ILE A 541 -19.02 26.81 -31.48
C ILE A 541 -18.74 27.21 -32.93
N TYR A 542 -18.18 26.30 -33.73
CA TYR A 542 -18.01 26.53 -35.17
C TYR A 542 -19.34 26.73 -35.91
N LYS A 543 -20.39 25.96 -35.57
CA LYS A 543 -21.72 26.12 -36.18
C LYS A 543 -22.36 27.46 -35.83
N ASP A 544 -22.24 27.89 -34.58
CA ASP A 544 -22.74 29.20 -34.14
C ASP A 544 -22.03 30.34 -34.89
N LEU A 545 -20.70 30.26 -35.03
CA LEU A 545 -19.92 31.23 -35.82
C LEU A 545 -20.30 31.22 -37.31
N GLU A 546 -20.52 30.04 -37.90
CA GLU A 546 -20.97 29.88 -39.30
C GLU A 546 -22.38 30.48 -39.52
N ASN A 547 -23.28 30.33 -38.54
CA ASN A 547 -24.66 30.82 -38.60
C ASN A 547 -24.83 32.29 -38.20
N GLY A 548 -23.77 32.94 -37.69
CA GLY A 548 -23.84 34.28 -37.12
C GLY A 548 -24.65 34.36 -35.82
N GLU A 549 -24.84 33.23 -35.14
CA GLU A 549 -25.57 33.16 -33.87
C GLU A 549 -24.64 33.52 -32.70
N HIS A 550 -25.18 34.25 -31.71
CA HIS A 550 -24.46 34.69 -30.52
C HIS A 550 -25.14 34.10 -29.27
N THR A 551 -25.13 32.77 -29.14
CA THR A 551 -25.83 32.07 -28.04
C THR A 551 -25.02 31.93 -26.75
N TRP A 552 -23.86 32.59 -26.67
CA TRP A 552 -23.06 32.62 -25.44
C TRP A 552 -23.86 33.35 -24.36
N LYS A 553 -24.01 32.73 -23.18
CA LYS A 553 -24.88 33.22 -22.11
C LYS A 553 -24.06 34.05 -21.12
N PHE A 554 -24.11 35.37 -21.21
CA PHE A 554 -23.66 36.27 -20.15
C PHE A 554 -24.81 37.21 -19.75
N GLY A 555 -25.79 36.73 -18.98
CA GLY A 555 -26.91 37.59 -18.57
C GLY A 555 -27.90 37.95 -19.69
N ASP A 556 -28.92 38.75 -19.35
CA ASP A 556 -30.02 39.15 -20.26
C ASP A 556 -29.73 40.43 -21.07
N GLU A 557 -28.72 41.23 -20.69
CA GLU A 557 -28.28 42.43 -21.40
C GLU A 557 -26.74 42.47 -21.43
N ILE A 558 -26.15 42.24 -22.60
CA ILE A 558 -24.69 42.34 -22.80
C ILE A 558 -24.38 43.55 -23.66
N THR A 559 -23.36 44.31 -23.28
CA THR A 559 -22.89 45.45 -24.07
C THR A 559 -22.17 44.97 -25.33
N LYS A 560 -22.13 45.82 -26.37
CA LYS A 560 -21.37 45.53 -27.59
C LYS A 560 -19.88 45.26 -27.29
N GLU A 561 -19.32 45.94 -26.29
CA GLU A 561 -17.93 45.76 -25.89
C GLU A 561 -17.66 44.37 -25.30
N GLU A 562 -18.56 43.90 -24.43
CA GLU A 562 -18.49 42.55 -23.85
C GLU A 562 -18.68 41.45 -24.91
N GLU A 563 -19.56 41.68 -25.89
CA GLU A 563 -19.72 40.79 -27.05
C GLU A 563 -18.43 40.67 -27.86
N GLU A 564 -17.75 41.77 -28.14
CA GLU A 564 -16.47 41.79 -28.87
C GLU A 564 -15.38 41.07 -28.08
N ILE A 565 -15.34 41.23 -26.75
CA ILE A 565 -14.42 40.52 -25.87
C ILE A 565 -14.70 39.01 -25.90
N ALA A 566 -15.97 38.60 -25.78
CA ALA A 566 -16.37 37.21 -25.84
C ALA A 566 -15.98 36.56 -27.17
N LYS A 567 -16.26 37.23 -28.30
CA LYS A 567 -15.83 36.81 -29.64
C LYS A 567 -14.32 36.65 -29.72
N LYS A 568 -13.56 37.61 -29.18
CA LYS A 568 -12.09 37.52 -29.15
C LYS A 568 -11.61 36.28 -28.39
N MET A 569 -12.15 36.04 -27.20
CA MET A 569 -11.81 34.86 -26.39
C MET A 569 -12.13 33.55 -27.11
N ILE A 570 -13.27 33.49 -27.80
CA ILE A 570 -13.66 32.34 -28.63
C ILE A 570 -12.62 32.09 -29.73
N LEU A 571 -12.32 33.10 -30.55
CA LEU A 571 -11.40 32.95 -31.68
C LEU A 571 -10.01 32.52 -31.22
N VAL A 572 -9.48 33.16 -30.18
CA VAL A 572 -8.19 32.78 -29.58
C VAL A 572 -8.24 31.36 -29.02
N GLY A 573 -9.31 31.00 -28.32
CA GLY A 573 -9.52 29.64 -27.80
C GLY A 573 -9.51 28.59 -28.91
N LEU A 574 -10.23 28.84 -30.01
CA LEU A 574 -10.30 27.97 -31.18
C LEU A 574 -8.95 27.81 -31.91
N TRP A 575 -8.16 28.88 -32.00
CA TRP A 575 -6.78 28.81 -32.52
C TRP A 575 -5.88 27.94 -31.63
N CYS A 576 -6.09 28.01 -30.32
CA CYS A 576 -5.30 27.25 -29.34
C CYS A 576 -5.62 25.74 -29.37
N ILE A 577 -6.84 25.32 -29.74
CA ILE A 577 -7.26 23.91 -29.72
C ILE A 577 -7.11 23.17 -31.05
N GLN A 578 -6.37 23.73 -32.01
CA GLN A 578 -6.15 23.08 -33.32
C GLN A 578 -5.55 21.67 -33.15
N PRO A 579 -5.97 20.66 -33.94
CA PRO A 579 -5.51 19.27 -33.75
C PRO A 579 -4.00 19.12 -33.85
N SER A 580 -3.38 19.76 -34.85
CA SER A 580 -1.94 19.76 -35.03
C SER A 580 -1.25 20.82 -34.13
N PRO A 581 -0.24 20.44 -33.32
CA PRO A 581 0.54 21.39 -32.52
C PRO A 581 1.24 22.48 -33.32
N SER A 582 1.58 22.22 -34.59
CA SER A 582 2.21 23.21 -35.47
C SER A 582 1.28 24.38 -35.78
N ASN A 583 -0.03 24.13 -35.82
CA ASN A 583 -1.04 25.11 -36.23
C ASN A 583 -1.52 25.98 -35.06
N ARG A 584 -1.19 25.58 -33.82
CA ARG A 584 -1.50 26.38 -32.63
C ARG A 584 -0.54 27.56 -32.52
N PRO A 585 -0.98 28.75 -32.10
CA PRO A 585 -0.06 29.85 -31.80
C PRO A 585 0.89 29.50 -30.64
N GLN A 586 1.99 30.25 -30.51
CA GLN A 586 2.82 30.22 -29.30
C GLN A 586 2.20 31.15 -28.23
N MET A 587 2.49 30.95 -26.94
CA MET A 587 1.84 31.73 -25.88
C MET A 587 2.11 33.24 -25.94
N ASN A 588 3.29 33.69 -26.38
CA ASN A 588 3.54 35.10 -26.64
C ASN A 588 2.59 35.65 -27.72
N ARG A 589 2.37 34.88 -28.80
CA ARG A 589 1.40 35.24 -29.83
C ARG A 589 -0.04 35.21 -29.32
N VAL A 590 -0.37 34.29 -28.42
CA VAL A 590 -1.69 34.25 -27.76
C VAL A 590 -1.93 35.52 -26.94
N VAL A 591 -0.94 35.99 -26.17
CA VAL A 591 -1.01 37.25 -25.43
C VAL A 591 -1.23 38.43 -26.39
N GLU A 592 -0.46 38.51 -27.48
CA GLU A 592 -0.66 39.53 -28.52
C GLU A 592 -2.06 39.49 -29.14
N MET A 593 -2.60 38.30 -29.42
CA MET A 593 -3.94 38.13 -29.99
C MET A 593 -5.03 38.56 -29.02
N MET A 594 -4.86 38.33 -27.71
CA MET A 594 -5.80 38.78 -26.69
C MET A 594 -5.77 40.31 -26.55
N GLU A 595 -4.57 40.89 -26.46
CA GLU A 595 -4.37 42.35 -26.29
C GLU A 595 -4.69 43.16 -27.57
N GLY A 596 -4.56 42.56 -28.75
CA GLY A 596 -4.81 43.20 -30.05
C GLY A 596 -6.28 43.43 -30.39
N SER A 597 -6.54 44.02 -31.56
CA SER A 597 -7.90 44.25 -32.07
C SER A 597 -8.58 42.94 -32.51
N LEU A 598 -9.90 42.84 -32.32
CA LEU A 598 -10.69 41.72 -32.83
C LEU A 598 -10.59 41.61 -34.36
N ASP A 599 -10.55 42.73 -35.07
CA ASP A 599 -10.50 42.79 -36.55
C ASP A 599 -9.25 42.12 -37.15
N ALA A 600 -8.20 41.94 -36.33
CA ALA A 600 -6.97 41.27 -36.75
C ALA A 600 -7.03 39.74 -36.60
N LEU A 601 -8.12 39.19 -36.05
CA LEU A 601 -8.29 37.77 -35.82
C LEU A 601 -9.15 37.13 -36.91
N GLU A 602 -8.56 36.15 -37.60
CA GLU A 602 -9.30 35.29 -38.52
C GLU A 602 -9.94 34.12 -37.78
N VAL A 603 -11.05 33.60 -38.32
CA VAL A 603 -11.66 32.37 -37.82
C VAL A 603 -10.76 31.18 -38.17
N PRO A 604 -10.30 30.40 -37.19
CA PRO A 604 -9.46 29.25 -37.46
C PRO A 604 -10.22 28.16 -38.25
N PRO A 605 -9.52 27.29 -39.00
CA PRO A 605 -10.18 26.22 -39.72
C PRO A 605 -10.86 25.23 -38.76
N LYS A 606 -12.07 24.82 -39.11
CA LYS A 606 -12.79 23.77 -38.39
C LYS A 606 -12.01 22.45 -38.47
N PRO A 607 -11.74 21.78 -37.33
CA PRO A 607 -11.07 20.50 -37.33
C PRO A 607 -11.83 19.46 -38.15
N SER A 608 -11.27 18.98 -39.26
CA SER A 608 -11.76 17.77 -39.91
C SER A 608 -11.15 16.55 -39.20
N MET A 609 -12.01 15.69 -38.63
CA MET A 609 -11.57 14.38 -38.12
C MET A 609 -11.25 13.37 -39.25
N GLN A 610 -11.25 13.81 -40.51
CA GLN A 610 -10.88 13.00 -41.67
C GLN A 610 -9.39 13.20 -42.00
N MET A 611 -8.63 12.12 -41.82
CA MET A 611 -7.19 12.06 -42.12
C MET A 611 -6.92 12.29 -43.60
N SER A 612 -5.93 13.13 -43.92
CA SER A 612 -5.18 12.99 -45.18
C SER A 612 -4.08 11.96 -44.95
N THR A 613 -4.29 10.74 -45.43
CA THR A 613 -3.22 9.75 -45.62
C THR A 613 -2.36 10.18 -46.80
N THR A 614 -1.40 11.07 -46.58
CA THR A 614 -0.35 11.26 -47.58
C THR A 614 0.98 11.66 -46.95
N ALA A 615 2.01 10.91 -47.34
CA ALA A 615 3.44 11.10 -47.13
C ALA A 615 4.07 10.67 -45.77
N LEU A 616 4.01 9.36 -45.48
CA LEU A 616 5.22 8.66 -45.03
C LEU A 616 5.67 7.78 -46.20
N SER A 617 6.35 8.40 -47.18
CA SER A 617 7.18 7.63 -48.11
C SER A 617 8.42 7.16 -47.34
N GLU A 618 8.54 5.85 -47.26
CA GLU A 618 9.70 5.13 -46.76
C GLU A 618 10.99 5.64 -47.40
N SER A 619 11.98 5.93 -46.57
CA SER A 619 13.38 5.73 -46.93
C SER A 619 13.98 4.81 -45.86
N SER A 620 13.77 3.52 -46.07
CA SER A 620 14.52 2.45 -45.44
C SER A 620 15.95 2.45 -45.95
N CYS A 621 16.92 2.74 -45.08
CA CYS A 621 18.31 2.30 -45.26
C CYS A 621 18.88 1.99 -43.87
N LEU A 622 18.60 0.76 -43.41
CA LEU A 622 19.38 0.08 -42.39
C LEU A 622 20.30 -0.87 -43.13
N SER A 623 21.59 -0.53 -43.24
CA SER A 623 22.64 -1.50 -43.53
C SER A 623 23.58 -1.58 -42.33
N GLU A 624 23.42 -2.72 -41.64
CA GLU A 624 24.40 -3.50 -40.89
C GLU A 624 25.73 -2.83 -40.53
N VAL A 625 25.89 -2.54 -39.24
CA VAL A 625 27.21 -2.40 -38.61
C VAL A 625 27.83 -3.79 -38.51
N LYS A 626 28.73 -4.12 -39.43
CA LYS A 626 29.74 -5.17 -39.22
C LYS A 626 30.92 -4.56 -38.49
N SER A 627 31.27 -5.20 -37.38
CA SER A 627 32.50 -5.03 -36.63
C SER A 627 33.73 -5.14 -37.54
N ASN A 628 34.65 -4.19 -37.44
CA ASN A 628 36.07 -4.46 -37.58
C ASN A 628 36.88 -3.51 -36.71
N ASN A 629 37.66 -4.11 -35.80
CA ASN A 629 38.80 -3.47 -35.16
C ASN A 629 39.86 -3.19 -36.22
N SER A 630 40.38 -1.96 -36.27
CA SER A 630 41.79 -1.70 -36.58
C SER A 630 42.16 -0.33 -36.01
N GLU A 631 43.28 -0.31 -35.32
CA GLU A 631 44.05 0.86 -34.90
C GLU A 631 44.49 1.70 -36.10
N GLU A 632 44.62 3.03 -35.94
CA GLU A 632 45.89 3.78 -36.06
C GLU A 632 45.65 5.30 -36.09
N LEU A 633 46.40 6.00 -35.22
CA LEU A 633 47.14 7.27 -35.44
C LEU A 633 46.58 8.24 -36.51
N ILE A 634 46.20 9.50 -36.22
CA ILE A 634 46.93 10.64 -35.63
C ILE A 634 45.92 11.67 -35.11
#